data_AF-A0A7K4B109-F1
#
_entry.id   AF-A0A7K4B109-F1
#
_cell.length_a   1.000
_cell.length_b   1.000
_cell.length_c   1.000
_cell.angle_alpha   90.00
_cell.angle_beta   90.00
_cell.angle_gamma   90.00
#
_symmetry.space_group_name_H-M   'P 1'
#
loop_
_entity.id
_entity.type
_entity.pdbx_description
1 polymer ?
#
loop_
_entity_poly.entity_id
_entity_poly.type
_entity_poly.pdbx_seq_one_letter_code
_entity_poly.pdbx_strand_id
1 'polypeptide(L)'
;MIRKQWKVVIFLLALIASCGVCCAANEPTTMNMAPKVNPSEPYDDEKLLNLVTPVINGFSHTTLNSSERIDAQSAYYTIVSMKVSPEFYPFAMNISRLLFYLVSSSESYEELSKESGLGTHNKEMRDSLNAQAKTDRDAAERAWHGISMLYPNSTLF
;
A
#
# COMPACT_ATOMS: atom_id res chain seq x y z
N MET A 1 -55.76 10.09 9.41
CA MET A 1 -54.47 10.81 9.55
C MET A 1 -53.28 9.94 10.01
N ILE A 2 -53.50 8.83 10.72
CA ILE A 2 -52.45 7.99 11.36
C ILE A 2 -51.57 7.19 10.36
N ARG A 3 -52.07 6.80 9.18
CA ARG A 3 -51.31 5.98 8.21
C ARG A 3 -50.16 6.69 7.49
N LYS A 4 -50.15 8.03 7.44
CA LYS A 4 -49.06 8.81 6.80
C LYS A 4 -47.82 8.90 7.70
N GLN A 5 -47.98 8.94 9.01
CA GLN A 5 -46.86 9.05 9.95
C GLN A 5 -46.03 7.76 10.04
N TRP A 6 -46.66 6.59 9.92
CA TRP A 6 -45.95 5.31 9.88
C TRP A 6 -45.02 5.16 8.68
N LYS A 7 -45.40 5.66 7.51
CA LYS A 7 -44.54 5.62 6.32
C LYS A 7 -43.29 6.49 6.48
N VAL A 8 -43.43 7.63 7.16
CA VAL A 8 -42.30 8.54 7.44
C VAL A 8 -41.34 7.94 8.45
N VAL A 9 -41.84 7.29 9.50
CA VAL A 9 -41.01 6.62 10.52
C VAL A 9 -40.25 5.43 9.94
N ILE A 10 -40.89 4.62 9.08
CA ILE A 10 -40.23 3.49 8.40
C ILE A 10 -39.15 3.98 7.42
N PHE A 11 -39.40 5.09 6.71
CA PHE A 11 -38.42 5.67 5.79
C PHE A 11 -37.21 6.25 6.54
N LEU A 12 -37.43 6.86 7.72
CA LEU A 12 -36.35 7.35 8.59
C LEU A 12 -35.52 6.21 9.20
N LEU A 13 -36.16 5.10 9.60
CA LEU A 13 -35.46 3.90 10.10
C LEU A 13 -34.61 3.22 9.01
N ALA A 14 -35.08 3.20 7.76
CA ALA A 14 -34.29 2.69 6.64
C ALA A 14 -33.07 3.57 6.31
N LEU A 15 -33.20 4.89 6.46
CA LEU A 15 -32.10 5.84 6.20
C LEU A 15 -31.00 5.80 7.26
N ILE A 16 -31.37 5.49 8.52
CA ILE A 16 -30.42 5.31 9.62
C ILE A 16 -29.71 3.94 9.52
N ALA A 17 -30.40 2.91 9.02
CA ALA A 17 -29.81 1.60 8.78
C ALA A 17 -28.79 1.59 7.61
N SER A 18 -28.85 2.56 6.69
CA SER A 18 -27.86 2.70 5.60
C SER A 18 -26.58 3.44 6.00
N CYS A 19 -26.51 4.07 7.17
CA CYS A 19 -25.27 4.69 7.68
C CYS A 19 -24.38 3.73 8.49
N GLY A 20 -24.73 2.44 8.53
CA GLY A 20 -23.89 1.38 9.09
C GLY A 20 -22.93 0.74 8.08
N VAL A 21 -22.66 1.41 6.94
CA VAL A 21 -21.62 0.96 6.02
C VAL A 21 -20.28 1.20 6.69
N CYS A 22 -19.69 0.09 7.15
CA CYS A 22 -18.32 -0.01 7.62
C CYS A 22 -17.40 0.86 6.75
N CYS A 23 -16.74 1.84 7.36
CA CYS A 23 -15.62 2.53 6.73
C CYS A 23 -14.45 1.54 6.61
N ALA A 24 -14.52 0.64 5.63
CA ALA A 24 -13.35 -0.04 5.13
C ALA A 24 -12.43 1.04 4.50
N ALA A 25 -11.13 0.92 4.70
CA ALA A 25 -10.16 1.85 4.12
C ALA A 25 -10.29 1.86 2.59
N ASN A 26 -10.90 2.92 2.04
CA ASN A 26 -11.11 3.08 0.61
C ASN A 26 -9.87 3.61 -0.12
N GLU A 27 -8.90 4.13 0.63
CA GLU A 27 -7.65 4.71 0.12
C GLU A 27 -6.44 3.98 0.71
N PRO A 28 -5.37 3.81 -0.08
CA PRO A 28 -4.15 3.21 0.43
C PRO A 28 -3.44 4.16 1.39
N THR A 29 -2.54 3.62 2.20
CA THR A 29 -1.77 4.38 3.18
C THR A 29 -1.04 5.54 2.51
N THR A 30 -1.05 6.71 3.14
CA THR A 30 -0.43 7.91 2.57
C THR A 30 1.08 7.76 2.48
N MET A 31 1.60 7.73 1.25
CA MET A 31 3.04 7.75 0.98
C MET A 31 3.56 9.20 1.06
N ASN A 32 4.20 9.55 2.18
CA ASN A 32 4.62 10.92 2.47
C ASN A 32 5.89 11.39 1.74
N MET A 33 6.66 10.46 1.16
CA MET A 33 7.88 10.78 0.42
C MET A 33 7.79 10.20 -0.98
N ALA A 34 8.20 10.98 -1.97
CA ALA A 34 8.26 10.56 -3.36
C ALA A 34 9.67 10.83 -3.90
N PRO A 35 10.11 10.08 -4.93
CA PRO A 35 11.29 10.43 -5.69
C PRO A 35 11.21 11.89 -6.15
N LYS A 36 12.37 12.53 -6.29
CA LYS A 36 12.47 13.90 -6.79
C LYS A 36 12.99 13.86 -8.21
N VAL A 37 12.25 14.46 -9.13
CA VAL A 37 12.77 14.73 -10.48
C VAL A 37 13.88 15.75 -10.34
N ASN A 38 15.07 15.42 -10.85
CA ASN A 38 16.16 16.37 -10.97
C ASN A 38 16.34 16.73 -12.45
N PRO A 39 16.27 18.02 -12.84
CA PRO A 39 16.50 18.41 -14.22
C PRO A 39 17.98 18.45 -14.61
N SER A 40 18.91 18.37 -13.65
CA SER A 40 20.35 18.54 -13.88
C SER A 40 21.14 17.26 -13.62
N GLU A 41 21.95 16.88 -14.60
CA GLU A 41 22.92 15.79 -14.52
C GLU A 41 24.01 16.05 -13.46
N PRO A 42 24.66 14.99 -12.92
CA PRO A 42 24.43 13.57 -13.24
C PRO A 42 23.21 12.99 -12.49
N TYR A 43 22.53 12.04 -13.15
CA TYR A 43 21.42 11.26 -12.59
C TYR A 43 21.93 9.99 -11.89
N ASP A 44 21.13 9.47 -10.97
CA ASP A 44 21.42 8.26 -10.20
C ASP A 44 20.60 7.04 -10.66
N ASP A 45 19.99 7.08 -11.85
CA ASP A 45 19.06 6.05 -12.34
C ASP A 45 19.65 4.63 -12.34
N GLU A 46 20.89 4.47 -12.84
CA GLU A 46 21.59 3.18 -12.82
C GLU A 46 21.90 2.71 -11.39
N LYS A 47 22.31 3.64 -10.51
CA LYS A 47 22.57 3.32 -9.10
C LYS A 47 21.29 2.88 -8.40
N LEU A 48 20.16 3.52 -8.74
CA LEU A 48 18.85 3.19 -8.23
C LEU A 48 18.50 1.75 -8.62
N LEU A 49 18.58 1.42 -9.91
CA LEU A 49 18.31 0.07 -10.40
C LEU A 49 19.21 -0.98 -9.74
N ASN A 50 20.52 -0.71 -9.64
CA ASN A 50 21.47 -1.62 -8.99
C ASN A 50 21.18 -1.84 -7.51
N LEU A 51 20.62 -0.85 -6.82
CA LEU A 51 20.24 -0.93 -5.42
C LEU A 51 18.94 -1.72 -5.22
N VAL A 52 17.93 -1.47 -6.04
CA VAL A 52 16.56 -2.00 -5.80
C VAL A 52 16.33 -3.37 -6.42
N THR A 53 17.04 -3.70 -7.49
CA THR A 53 16.91 -5.00 -8.18
C THR A 53 17.15 -6.20 -7.27
N PRO A 54 18.24 -6.27 -6.49
CA PRO A 54 18.45 -7.40 -5.57
C PRO A 54 17.37 -7.49 -4.49
N VAL A 55 16.83 -6.35 -4.03
CA VAL A 55 15.75 -6.33 -3.04
C VAL A 55 14.47 -6.90 -3.63
N ILE A 56 14.04 -6.41 -4.79
CA ILE A 56 12.81 -6.87 -5.47
C ILE A 56 12.91 -8.34 -5.86
N ASN A 57 14.05 -8.77 -6.40
CA ASN A 57 14.26 -10.18 -6.77
C ASN A 57 14.41 -11.09 -5.54
N GLY A 58 14.73 -10.54 -4.38
CA GLY A 58 14.84 -11.26 -3.12
C GLY A 58 13.49 -11.53 -2.45
N PHE A 59 12.41 -10.85 -2.85
CA PHE A 59 11.09 -11.08 -2.27
C PHE A 59 10.55 -12.45 -2.64
N SER A 60 10.22 -13.22 -1.60
CA SER A 60 9.63 -14.55 -1.78
C SER A 60 8.13 -14.51 -2.05
N HIS A 61 7.43 -13.53 -1.48
CA HIS A 61 5.96 -13.37 -1.53
C HIS A 61 5.59 -11.89 -1.39
N THR A 62 4.31 -11.55 -1.63
CA THR A 62 3.77 -10.20 -1.41
C THR A 62 3.62 -9.80 0.07
N THR A 63 3.70 -10.77 0.98
CA THR A 63 3.62 -10.54 2.43
C THR A 63 5.02 -10.73 3.00
N LEU A 64 5.71 -9.61 3.18
CA LEU A 64 7.12 -9.55 3.55
C LEU A 64 7.33 -9.94 5.01
N ASN A 65 8.31 -10.81 5.24
CA ASN A 65 8.83 -11.09 6.58
C ASN A 65 9.64 -9.89 7.13
N SER A 66 10.02 -9.94 8.40
CA SER A 66 10.71 -8.80 9.06
C SER A 66 12.00 -8.38 8.37
N SER A 67 12.80 -9.31 7.83
CA SER A 67 14.03 -8.99 7.10
C SER A 67 13.71 -8.32 5.76
N GLU A 68 12.82 -8.92 4.97
CA GLU A 68 12.39 -8.38 3.67
C GLU A 68 11.79 -6.97 3.83
N ARG A 69 11.03 -6.71 4.90
CA ARG A 69 10.49 -5.38 5.21
C ARG A 69 11.57 -4.35 5.48
N ILE A 70 12.60 -4.71 6.25
CA ILE A 70 13.73 -3.81 6.54
C ILE A 70 14.46 -3.45 5.24
N ASP A 71 14.73 -4.44 4.39
CA ASP A 71 15.40 -4.22 3.10
C ASP A 71 14.56 -3.34 2.16
N ALA A 72 13.26 -3.64 2.06
CA ALA A 72 12.31 -2.86 1.25
C ALA A 72 12.21 -1.41 1.74
N GLN A 73 12.09 -1.21 3.06
CA GLN A 73 11.98 0.10 3.67
C GLN A 73 13.27 0.92 3.53
N SER A 74 14.43 0.29 3.71
CA SER A 74 15.73 0.91 3.50
C SER A 74 15.91 1.36 2.04
N ALA A 75 15.55 0.50 1.09
CA ALA A 75 15.59 0.82 -0.32
C ALA A 75 14.63 1.98 -0.65
N TYR A 76 13.39 1.96 -0.14
CA TYR A 76 12.43 3.05 -0.31
C TYR A 76 13.00 4.40 0.15
N TYR A 77 13.53 4.48 1.37
CA TYR A 77 14.10 5.73 1.89
C TYR A 77 15.33 6.20 1.12
N THR A 78 16.10 5.28 0.54
CA THR A 78 17.23 5.63 -0.30
C THR A 78 16.74 6.21 -1.63
N ILE A 79 15.82 5.54 -2.33
CA ILE A 79 15.30 5.97 -3.64
C ILE A 79 14.72 7.39 -3.57
N VAL A 80 13.92 7.71 -2.56
CA VAL A 80 13.28 9.03 -2.44
C VAL A 80 14.29 10.18 -2.26
N SER A 81 15.55 9.87 -1.94
CA SER A 81 16.65 10.83 -1.81
C SER A 81 17.52 10.95 -3.07
N MET A 82 17.36 10.06 -4.05
CA MET A 82 18.20 10.00 -5.25
C MET A 82 17.78 11.03 -6.31
N LYS A 83 18.73 11.41 -7.17
CA LYS A 83 18.46 12.28 -8.32
C LYS A 83 17.96 11.45 -9.50
N VAL A 84 16.65 11.45 -9.72
CA VAL A 84 16.03 10.69 -10.81
C VAL A 84 15.84 11.57 -12.03
N SER A 85 16.19 11.07 -13.20
CA SER A 85 15.94 11.76 -14.47
C SER A 85 14.43 11.90 -14.75
N PRO A 86 13.99 12.92 -15.51
CA PRO A 86 12.59 13.06 -15.88
C PRO A 86 12.00 11.82 -16.58
N GLU A 87 12.77 11.17 -17.44
CA GLU A 87 12.36 9.98 -18.19
C GLU A 87 12.26 8.73 -17.31
N PHE A 88 13.13 8.60 -16.29
CA PHE A 88 13.11 7.45 -15.39
C PHE A 88 12.14 7.60 -14.22
N TYR A 89 11.65 8.82 -13.98
CA TYR A 89 10.74 9.13 -12.87
C TYR A 89 9.51 8.22 -12.74
N PRO A 90 8.79 7.85 -13.82
CA PRO A 90 7.65 6.94 -13.70
C PRO A 90 8.04 5.57 -13.13
N PHE A 91 9.20 5.04 -13.51
CA PHE A 91 9.71 3.78 -12.98
C PHE A 91 10.14 3.92 -11.53
N ALA A 92 10.91 4.95 -11.19
CA ALA A 92 11.31 5.23 -9.82
C ALA A 92 10.10 5.39 -8.89
N MET A 93 9.07 6.12 -9.34
CA MET A 93 7.81 6.29 -8.59
C MET A 93 7.10 4.95 -8.36
N ASN A 94 7.00 4.10 -9.37
CA ASN A 94 6.38 2.78 -9.21
C ASN A 94 7.22 1.85 -8.32
N ILE A 95 8.55 1.89 -8.40
CA ILE A 95 9.43 1.15 -7.48
C ILE A 95 9.19 1.63 -6.04
N SER A 96 9.18 2.94 -5.80
CA SER A 96 8.93 3.49 -4.45
C SER A 96 7.55 3.09 -3.92
N ARG A 97 6.51 3.16 -4.75
CA ARG A 97 5.15 2.72 -4.38
C ARG A 97 5.11 1.23 -4.04
N LEU A 98 5.72 0.39 -4.87
CA LEU A 98 5.79 -1.04 -4.62
C LEU A 98 6.39 -1.33 -3.24
N LEU A 99 7.58 -0.80 -2.98
CA LEU A 99 8.29 -1.04 -1.72
C LEU A 99 7.50 -0.52 -0.51
N PHE A 100 6.99 0.72 -0.60
CA PHE A 100 6.21 1.34 0.47
C PHE A 100 4.96 0.53 0.81
N TYR A 101 4.19 0.16 -0.22
CA TYR A 101 2.91 -0.53 -0.01
C TYR A 101 3.06 -2.01 0.35
N LEU A 102 4.13 -2.69 -0.10
CA LEU A 102 4.45 -4.02 0.41
C LEU A 102 4.81 -3.99 1.89
N VAL A 103 5.61 -3.01 2.34
CA VAL A 103 5.92 -2.85 3.76
C VAL A 103 4.64 -2.58 4.56
N SER A 104 3.85 -1.59 4.16
CA SER A 104 2.62 -1.18 4.86
C SER A 104 1.58 -2.31 4.97
N SER A 105 1.32 -3.02 3.87
CA SER A 105 0.41 -4.17 3.89
C SER A 105 0.93 -5.31 4.76
N SER A 106 2.24 -5.57 4.74
CA SER A 106 2.86 -6.63 5.53
C SER A 106 2.86 -6.34 7.03
N GLU A 107 3.08 -5.10 7.44
CA GLU A 107 2.93 -4.67 8.83
C GLU A 107 1.48 -4.85 9.32
N SER A 108 0.50 -4.50 8.48
CA SER A 108 -0.92 -4.68 8.80
C SER A 108 -1.29 -6.17 8.94
N TYR A 109 -0.80 -7.04 8.05
CA TYR A 109 -0.98 -8.48 8.16
C TYR A 109 -0.29 -9.08 9.39
N GLU A 110 0.91 -8.60 9.72
CA GLU A 110 1.62 -9.02 10.94
C GLU A 110 0.81 -8.64 12.19
N GLU A 111 0.29 -7.42 12.29
CA GLU A 111 -0.57 -7.00 13.40
C GLU A 111 -1.83 -7.87 13.52
N LEU A 112 -2.45 -8.22 12.39
CA LEU A 112 -3.61 -9.13 12.36
C LEU A 112 -3.29 -10.56 12.81
N SER A 113 -2.04 -10.99 12.64
CA SER A 113 -1.59 -12.34 13.01
C SER A 113 -1.22 -12.49 14.50
N LYS A 114 -1.08 -11.38 15.24
CA LYS A 114 -0.69 -11.40 16.65
C LYS A 114 -1.80 -11.98 17.52
N GLU A 115 -1.41 -12.85 18.45
CA GLU A 115 -2.30 -13.38 19.50
C GLU A 115 -2.73 -12.31 20.51
N SER A 116 -1.97 -11.21 20.58
CA SER A 116 -2.27 -10.03 21.39
C SER A 116 -1.89 -8.77 20.61
N GLY A 117 -2.89 -7.97 20.24
CA GLY A 117 -2.72 -6.77 19.42
C GLY A 117 -4.02 -5.99 19.27
N LEU A 118 -3.95 -4.88 18.52
CA LEU A 118 -5.07 -3.97 18.29
C LEU A 118 -6.28 -4.68 17.66
N GLY A 119 -6.03 -5.66 16.78
CA GLY A 119 -7.05 -6.46 16.11
C GLY A 119 -7.61 -7.63 16.92
N THR A 120 -7.00 -8.01 18.05
CA THR A 120 -7.38 -9.23 18.80
C THR A 120 -8.71 -9.07 19.54
N HIS A 121 -8.92 -7.91 20.16
CA HIS A 121 -10.09 -7.67 21.02
C HIS A 121 -11.06 -6.63 20.48
N ASN A 122 -10.76 -6.06 19.31
CA ASN A 122 -11.60 -5.05 18.66
C ASN A 122 -11.86 -5.47 17.21
N LYS A 123 -13.09 -5.94 16.96
CA LYS A 123 -13.53 -6.38 15.63
C LYS A 123 -13.45 -5.25 14.60
N GLU A 124 -13.85 -4.04 14.96
CA GLU A 124 -13.81 -2.87 14.06
C GLU A 124 -12.37 -2.55 13.66
N MET A 125 -11.45 -2.59 14.62
CA MET A 125 -10.02 -2.39 14.36
C MET A 125 -9.45 -3.49 13.46
N ARG A 126 -9.78 -4.75 13.71
CA ARG A 126 -9.37 -5.88 12.87
C ARG A 126 -9.89 -5.76 11.44
N ASP A 127 -11.16 -5.40 11.29
CA ASP A 127 -11.80 -5.24 9.99
C ASP A 127 -11.17 -4.04 9.24
N SER A 128 -10.83 -2.96 9.96
CA SER A 128 -10.08 -1.80 9.43
C SER A 128 -8.66 -2.17 8.97
N LEU A 129 -7.87 -2.85 9.81
CA LEU A 129 -6.52 -3.32 9.47
C LEU A 129 -6.53 -4.25 8.25
N ASN A 130 -7.51 -5.16 8.17
CA ASN A 130 -7.65 -6.06 7.02
C ASN A 130 -8.04 -5.30 5.74
N ALA A 131 -8.90 -4.30 5.85
CA ALA A 131 -9.21 -3.43 4.71
C ALA A 131 -7.96 -2.67 4.25
N GLN A 132 -7.20 -2.06 5.17
CA GLN A 132 -5.98 -1.32 4.83
C GLN A 132 -4.93 -2.23 4.18
N ALA A 133 -4.70 -3.43 4.74
CA ALA A 133 -3.73 -4.39 4.22
C ALA A 133 -4.04 -4.79 2.77
N LYS A 134 -5.33 -4.97 2.45
CA LYS A 134 -5.78 -5.25 1.07
C LYS A 134 -5.58 -4.05 0.16
N THR A 135 -6.04 -2.87 0.56
CA THR A 135 -5.94 -1.66 -0.24
C THR A 135 -4.48 -1.30 -0.55
N ASP A 136 -3.58 -1.48 0.41
CA ASP A 136 -2.14 -1.28 0.22
C ASP A 136 -1.56 -2.34 -0.71
N ARG A 137 -1.91 -3.63 -0.53
CA ARG A 137 -1.46 -4.70 -1.44
C ARG A 137 -1.91 -4.44 -2.88
N ASP A 138 -3.15 -4.00 -3.11
CA ASP A 138 -3.65 -3.67 -4.44
C ASP A 138 -2.89 -2.47 -5.04
N ALA A 139 -2.48 -1.50 -4.21
CA ALA A 139 -1.64 -0.40 -4.65
C ALA A 139 -0.22 -0.85 -5.03
N ALA A 140 0.34 -1.82 -4.29
CA ALA A 140 1.60 -2.47 -4.61
C ALA A 140 1.51 -3.24 -5.94
N GLU A 141 0.43 -3.98 -6.19
CA GLU A 141 0.21 -4.73 -7.44
C GLU A 141 0.12 -3.78 -8.65
N ARG A 142 -0.62 -2.68 -8.54
CA ARG A 142 -0.66 -1.66 -9.61
C ARG A 142 0.72 -1.09 -9.91
N ALA A 143 1.51 -0.85 -8.87
CA ALA A 143 2.89 -0.37 -9.03
C ALA A 143 3.79 -1.44 -9.68
N TRP A 144 3.63 -2.71 -9.29
CA TRP A 144 4.33 -3.85 -9.89
C TRP A 144 4.09 -3.95 -11.39
N HIS A 145 2.84 -3.87 -11.85
CA HIS A 145 2.54 -3.90 -13.28
C HIS A 145 3.26 -2.82 -14.07
N GLY A 146 3.42 -1.62 -13.49
CA GLY A 146 4.15 -0.50 -14.09
C GLY A 146 5.65 -0.70 -14.22
N ILE A 147 6.24 -1.73 -13.59
CA ILE A 147 7.69 -2.01 -13.62
C ILE A 147 8.02 -3.46 -13.98
N SER A 148 7.02 -4.33 -14.14
CA SER A 148 7.20 -5.77 -14.39
C SER A 148 8.14 -6.08 -15.57
N MET A 149 8.12 -5.25 -16.61
CA MET A 149 9.03 -5.36 -17.75
C MET A 149 10.52 -5.19 -17.41
N LEU A 150 10.84 -4.51 -16.30
CA LEU A 150 12.20 -4.36 -15.79
C LEU A 150 12.67 -5.60 -15.02
N TYR A 151 11.74 -6.46 -14.59
CA TYR A 151 11.98 -7.63 -13.75
C TYR A 151 11.36 -8.90 -14.37
N PRO A 152 11.77 -9.30 -15.60
CA PRO A 152 11.10 -10.36 -16.36
C PRO A 152 11.14 -11.75 -15.71
N ASN A 153 12.04 -11.96 -14.73
CA ASN A 153 12.20 -13.23 -14.03
C ASN A 153 11.47 -13.28 -12.68
N SER A 154 10.78 -12.21 -12.30
CA SER A 154 10.06 -12.13 -11.03
C SER A 154 8.56 -12.29 -11.25
N THR A 155 7.93 -13.14 -10.43
CA THR A 155 6.48 -13.41 -10.43
C THR A 155 5.89 -13.01 -9.08
N LEU A 156 6.23 -11.80 -8.62
CA LEU A 156 5.85 -11.32 -7.29
C LEU A 156 4.33 -11.23 -7.12
N PHE A 157 3.62 -10.88 -8.18
CA PHE A 157 2.16 -10.87 -8.29
C PHE A 157 1.71 -11.75 -9.45
#